data_AF-A0A318CIN3-F1
#
_entry.id   AF-A0A318CIN3-F1
#
_cell.length_a   1.000
_cell.length_b   1.000
_cell.length_c   1.000
_cell.angle_alpha   90.00
_cell.angle_beta   90.00
_cell.angle_gamma   90.00
#
_symmetry.space_group_name_H-M   'P 1'
#
loop_
_entity.id
_entity.type
_entity.pdbx_description
1 polymer ?
#
loop_
_entity_poly.entity_id
_entity_poly.type
_entity_poly.pdbx_seq_one_letter_code
_entity_poly.pdbx_strand_id
1 'polypeptide(L)'
;MLDKKTVFEIHRLADQGVSIKKIGEILVKDRKTVKKYLNDPRLTRKPANRKSKLDPFKNEIDRLLTINASASAVVIQQRLAEKGYDGGLSILKNHLKKVRGTRNRRAYIRFESEPGHQCQI
;
A
#
# COMPACT_ATOMS: atom_id res chain seq x y z
N MET A 1 -6.44 12.20 9.55
CA MET A 1 -5.98 13.47 8.96
C MET A 1 -7.21 14.36 8.92
N LEU A 2 -7.10 15.65 9.25
CA LEU A 2 -8.25 16.56 9.12
C LEU A 2 -8.47 16.90 7.65
N ASP A 3 -9.72 17.15 7.29
CA ASP A 3 -10.03 17.67 5.96
C ASP A 3 -9.48 19.10 5.80
N LYS A 4 -9.09 19.47 4.58
CA LYS A 4 -8.51 20.81 4.29
C LYS A 4 -9.48 21.92 4.69
N LYS A 5 -10.78 21.72 4.50
CA LYS A 5 -11.82 22.67 4.91
C LYS A 5 -11.83 22.87 6.42
N THR A 6 -11.71 21.80 7.20
CA THR A 6 -11.68 21.90 8.66
C THR A 6 -10.42 22.63 9.16
N VAL A 7 -9.26 22.39 8.54
CA VAL A 7 -8.04 23.14 8.87
C VAL A 7 -8.21 24.63 8.56
N PHE A 8 -8.81 24.96 7.42
CA PHE A 8 -9.10 26.36 7.07
C PHE A 8 -10.02 27.03 8.09
N GLU A 9 -11.11 26.38 8.51
CA GLU A 9 -12.01 26.92 9.53
C GLU A 9 -11.33 27.09 10.91
N ILE A 10 -10.39 26.21 11.27
CA ILE A 10 -9.59 26.38 12.49
C ILE A 10 -8.81 27.70 12.47
N HIS A 11 -8.14 28.01 11.35
CA HIS A 11 -7.38 29.26 11.21
C HIS A 11 -8.29 30.48 11.15
N ARG A 12 -9.38 30.42 10.37
CA ARG A 12 -10.37 31.50 10.28
C ARG A 12 -10.95 31.88 11.65
N LEU A 13 -11.33 30.89 12.46
CA LEU A 13 -11.88 31.15 13.80
C LEU A 13 -10.81 31.67 14.78
N ALA A 14 -9.56 31.23 14.63
CA ALA A 14 -8.46 31.75 15.44
C ALA A 14 -8.15 33.22 15.08
N ASP A 15 -8.17 33.59 13.80
CA ASP A 15 -8.00 34.97 13.34
C ASP A 15 -9.14 35.89 13.82
N GLN A 16 -10.34 35.33 14.03
CA GLN A 16 -11.47 36.02 14.67
C GLN A 16 -11.35 36.16 16.20
N GLY A 17 -10.24 35.69 16.79
CA GLY A 17 -9.98 35.78 18.23
C GLY A 17 -10.71 34.73 19.08
N VAL A 18 -11.30 33.70 18.46
CA VAL A 18 -12.00 32.63 19.20
C VAL A 18 -10.99 31.74 19.92
N SER A 19 -11.25 31.42 21.20
CA SER A 19 -10.35 30.57 21.97
C SER A 19 -10.28 29.14 21.43
N ILE A 20 -9.11 28.49 21.54
CA ILE A 20 -8.87 27.11 21.08
C ILE A 20 -9.92 26.12 21.62
N LYS A 21 -10.35 26.29 22.88
CA LYS A 21 -11.39 25.46 23.49
C LYS A 21 -12.72 25.59 22.73
N LYS A 22 -13.13 26.83 22.45
CA LYS A 22 -14.38 27.12 21.76
C LYS A 22 -14.34 26.67 20.29
N ILE A 23 -13.21 26.81 19.61
CA ILE A 23 -12.99 26.26 18.27
C ILE A 23 -13.18 24.73 18.27
N GLY A 24 -12.65 24.05 19.28
CA GLY A 24 -12.83 22.60 19.46
C GLY A 24 -14.29 22.19 19.65
N GLU A 25 -15.06 22.96 20.44
CA GLU A 25 -16.51 22.76 20.60
C GLU A 25 -17.27 22.97 19.28
N ILE A 26 -17.00 24.07 18.57
CA ILE A 26 -17.67 24.42 17.29
C ILE A 26 -17.42 23.37 16.21
N LEU A 27 -16.17 22.93 16.06
CA LEU A 27 -15.77 22.00 15.01
C LEU A 27 -15.84 20.52 15.45
N VAL A 28 -16.29 20.26 16.68
CA VAL A 28 -16.33 18.92 17.31
C VAL A 28 -14.98 18.21 17.18
N LYS A 29 -13.91 18.91 17.58
CA LYS A 29 -12.52 18.42 17.61
C LYS A 29 -11.90 18.63 18.97
N ASP A 30 -11.04 17.69 19.36
CA ASP A 30 -10.27 17.83 20.59
C ASP A 30 -9.37 19.08 20.54
N ARG A 31 -9.31 19.83 21.65
CA ARG A 31 -8.49 21.04 21.79
C ARG A 31 -7.02 20.85 21.42
N LYS A 32 -6.44 19.67 21.67
CA LYS A 32 -5.06 19.35 21.28
C LYS A 32 -4.94 19.21 19.77
N THR A 33 -5.98 18.72 19.10
CA THR A 33 -6.04 18.66 17.64
C THR A 33 -6.08 20.06 17.04
N VAL A 34 -6.93 20.94 17.57
CA VAL A 34 -6.99 22.35 17.13
C VAL A 34 -5.64 23.05 17.32
N LYS A 35 -5.04 22.94 18.52
CA LYS A 35 -3.70 23.50 18.80
C LYS A 35 -2.63 22.94 17.85
N LYS A 36 -2.71 21.64 17.53
CA LYS A 36 -1.76 20.98 16.62
C LYS A 36 -1.84 21.55 15.20
N TYR A 37 -3.05 21.73 14.67
CA TYR A 37 -3.22 22.27 13.31
C TYR A 37 -3.03 23.79 13.22
N LEU A 38 -3.21 24.54 14.31
CA LEU A 38 -2.81 25.95 14.37
C LEU A 38 -1.29 26.12 14.26
N ASN A 39 -0.52 25.22 14.88
CA ASN A 39 0.95 25.25 14.82
C ASN A 39 1.50 24.74 13.48
N ASP A 40 0.91 23.68 12.93
CA ASP A 40 1.29 23.10 11.64
C ASP A 40 0.05 22.79 10.79
N PRO A 41 -0.33 23.69 9.87
CA PRO A 41 -1.50 23.53 9.01
C PRO A 41 -1.35 22.39 8.00
N ARG A 42 -0.12 22.00 7.66
CA ARG A 42 0.20 21.00 6.63
C ARG A 42 0.65 19.68 7.24
N LEU A 43 0.24 19.40 8.48
CA LEU A 43 0.63 18.19 9.16
C LEU A 43 0.15 16.94 8.40
N THR A 44 1.08 16.33 7.67
CA THR A 44 0.86 15.04 7.02
C THR A 44 1.23 13.94 8.00
N ARG A 45 0.40 12.88 8.06
CA ARG A 45 0.78 11.68 8.81
C ARG A 45 1.99 11.09 8.12
N LYS A 46 3.17 11.19 8.74
CA LYS A 46 4.35 10.47 8.27
C LYS A 46 3.98 8.98 8.18
N PRO A 47 4.18 8.33 7.02
CA PRO A 47 3.96 6.91 6.93
C PRO A 47 4.86 6.23 7.96
N ALA A 48 4.31 5.28 8.70
CA ALA A 48 5.11 4.50 9.63
C ALA A 48 6.19 3.77 8.81
N ASN A 49 7.45 4.11 9.03
CA ASN A 49 8.57 3.50 8.32
C ASN A 49 8.87 2.13 8.94
N ARG A 50 7.93 1.20 8.82
CA ARG A 50 8.09 -0.17 9.31
C ARG A 50 8.93 -0.92 8.30
N LYS A 51 10.14 -1.33 8.71
CA LYS A 51 10.96 -2.26 7.94
C LYS A 51 10.17 -3.56 7.78
N SER A 52 10.01 -4.02 6.54
CA SER A 52 9.37 -5.29 6.25
C SER A 52 10.34 -6.43 6.58
N LYS A 53 9.82 -7.57 7.05
CA LYS A 53 10.60 -8.82 7.16
C LYS A 53 11.24 -9.24 5.83
N LEU A 54 10.70 -8.74 4.71
CA LEU A 54 11.21 -8.99 3.36
C LEU A 54 12.42 -8.13 2.98
N ASP A 55 12.66 -7.02 3.67
CA ASP A 55 13.67 -6.03 3.25
C ASP A 55 15.09 -6.62 3.12
N PRO A 56 15.57 -7.49 4.02
CA PRO A 56 16.89 -8.14 3.89
C PRO A 56 16.99 -9.11 2.69
N PHE A 57 15.85 -9.63 2.22
CA PHE A 57 15.79 -10.69 1.22
C PHE A 57 15.47 -10.18 -0.19
N LYS A 58 15.28 -8.87 -0.38
CA LYS A 58 14.97 -8.28 -1.70
C LYS A 58 16.04 -8.58 -2.74
N ASN A 59 17.32 -8.45 -2.39
CA ASN A 59 18.43 -8.74 -3.28
C ASN A 59 18.40 -10.19 -3.78
N GLU A 60 18.00 -11.13 -2.91
CA GLU A 60 17.87 -12.53 -3.29
C GLU A 60 16.67 -12.76 -4.20
N ILE A 61 15.55 -12.10 -3.93
CA ILE A 61 14.36 -12.16 -4.78
C ILE A 61 14.70 -11.66 -6.19
N ASP A 62 15.44 -10.55 -6.29
CA ASP A 62 15.85 -10.01 -7.57
C ASP A 62 16.74 -10.99 -8.35
N ARG A 63 17.71 -11.63 -7.69
CA ARG A 63 18.52 -12.71 -8.31
C ARG A 63 17.65 -13.86 -8.83
N LEU A 64 16.70 -14.33 -8.02
CA LEU A 64 15.78 -15.41 -8.41
C LEU A 64 14.87 -15.01 -9.58
N LEU A 65 14.47 -13.74 -9.64
CA LEU A 65 13.69 -13.20 -10.76
C LEU A 65 14.54 -13.03 -12.03
N THR A 66 15.83 -12.75 -11.92
CA THR A 66 16.76 -12.75 -13.07
C THR A 66 16.87 -14.14 -13.69
N ILE A 67 16.96 -15.18 -12.87
CA ILE A 67 17.03 -16.57 -13.33
C ILE A 67 15.69 -17.01 -13.94
N ASN A 68 14.58 -16.70 -13.27
CA ASN A 68 13.24 -17.03 -13.75
C ASN A 68 12.21 -15.98 -13.34
N ALA A 69 11.89 -15.10 -14.29
CA ALA A 69 10.91 -14.02 -14.09
C ALA A 69 9.49 -14.52 -13.76
N SER A 70 9.16 -15.76 -14.13
CA SER A 70 7.84 -16.38 -13.92
C SER A 70 7.77 -17.29 -12.70
N ALA A 71 8.82 -17.38 -11.88
CA ALA A 71 8.85 -18.28 -10.72
C ALA A 71 7.64 -18.07 -9.78
N SER A 72 7.10 -19.17 -9.25
CA SER A 72 5.99 -19.09 -8.29
C SER A 72 6.45 -18.45 -6.98
N ALA A 73 5.55 -17.70 -6.33
CA ALA A 73 5.83 -17.12 -5.01
C ALA A 73 6.15 -18.21 -3.96
N VAL A 74 5.59 -19.41 -4.10
CA VAL A 74 5.87 -20.56 -3.22
C VAL A 74 7.31 -21.04 -3.38
N VAL A 75 7.78 -21.16 -4.62
CA VAL A 75 9.16 -21.57 -4.93
C VAL A 75 10.18 -20.56 -4.41
N ILE A 76 9.86 -19.27 -4.55
CA ILE A 76 10.71 -18.20 -4.00
C ILE A 76 10.68 -18.26 -2.47
N GLN A 77 9.52 -18.47 -1.84
CA GLN A 77 9.42 -18.58 -0.39
C GLN A 77 10.25 -19.75 0.15
N GLN A 78 10.21 -20.92 -0.49
CA GLN A 78 10.97 -22.09 -0.06
C GLN A 78 12.48 -21.82 -0.06
N ARG A 79 13.00 -21.21 -1.13
CA ARG A 79 14.41 -20.78 -1.22
C ARG A 79 14.78 -19.71 -0.19
N LEU A 80 13.85 -18.82 0.12
CA LEU A 80 14.07 -17.83 1.18
C LEU A 80 14.01 -18.45 2.57
N ALA A 81 13.18 -19.48 2.78
CA ALA A 81 13.07 -20.19 4.06
C ALA A 81 14.38 -20.90 4.41
N GLU A 82 15.06 -21.50 3.43
CA GLU A 82 16.41 -22.06 3.59
C GLU A 82 17.44 -21.01 4.04
N LYS A 83 17.20 -19.73 3.72
CA LYS A 83 18.03 -18.58 4.12
C LYS A 83 17.53 -17.89 5.40
N GLY A 84 16.56 -18.47 6.10
CA GLY A 84 16.04 -17.97 7.38
C GLY A 84 14.89 -16.96 7.27
N TYR A 85 14.13 -16.96 6.17
CA TYR A 85 12.96 -16.09 6.03
C TYR A 85 11.73 -16.60 6.82
N ASP A 86 11.37 -15.86 7.87
CA ASP A 86 10.17 -16.08 8.73
C ASP A 86 8.98 -15.16 8.35
N GLY A 87 8.94 -14.68 7.10
CA GLY A 87 7.85 -13.82 6.64
C GLY A 87 6.71 -14.60 5.98
N GLY A 88 5.50 -14.03 6.03
CA GLY A 88 4.33 -14.62 5.38
C GLY A 88 4.38 -14.57 3.85
N LEU A 89 3.74 -15.55 3.21
CA LEU A 89 3.61 -15.64 1.75
C LEU A 89 2.92 -14.41 1.15
N SER A 90 1.96 -13.81 1.87
CA SER A 90 1.24 -12.61 1.42
C SER A 90 2.15 -11.40 1.24
N ILE A 91 3.16 -11.22 2.09
CA ILE A 91 4.13 -10.12 1.99
C ILE A 91 4.97 -10.29 0.72
N LEU A 92 5.43 -11.52 0.47
CA LEU A 92 6.18 -11.87 -0.73
C LEU A 92 5.34 -11.67 -2.01
N LYS A 93 4.09 -12.15 -2.03
CA LYS A 93 3.16 -11.94 -3.16
C LYS A 93 2.92 -10.46 -3.45
N ASN A 94 2.71 -9.65 -2.42
CA ASN A 94 2.52 -8.20 -2.58
C ASN A 94 3.77 -7.53 -3.16
N HIS A 95 4.96 -7.95 -2.73
CA HIS A 95 6.21 -7.45 -3.30
C HIS A 95 6.39 -7.89 -4.76
N LEU A 96 6.21 -9.18 -5.06
CA LEU A 96 6.31 -9.72 -6.42
C LEU A 96 5.31 -9.05 -7.38
N LYS A 97 4.11 -8.72 -6.92
CA LYS A 97 3.12 -7.97 -7.72
C LYS A 97 3.62 -6.56 -8.07
N LYS A 98 4.30 -5.88 -7.15
CA LYS A 98 4.92 -4.57 -7.43
C LYS A 98 6.09 -4.69 -8.40
N VAL A 99 6.95 -5.69 -8.23
CA VAL A 99 8.13 -5.90 -9.07
C VAL A 99 7.75 -6.32 -10.49
N ARG A 100 6.78 -7.21 -10.65
CA ARG A 100 6.34 -7.72 -11.97
C ARG A 100 5.38 -6.78 -12.69
N GLY A 101 4.79 -5.83 -11.99
CA GLY A 101 3.71 -4.99 -12.50
C GLY A 101 2.46 -5.78 -12.91
N THR A 102 1.54 -5.12 -13.61
CA THR A 102 0.43 -5.77 -14.30
C THR A 102 0.94 -6.47 -15.54
N ARG A 103 1.02 -7.81 -15.48
CA ARG A 103 1.22 -8.62 -16.69
C ARG A 103 -0.01 -8.45 -17.57
N ASN A 104 0.16 -7.81 -18.73
CA ASN A 104 -0.85 -7.84 -19.79
C ASN A 104 -0.99 -9.30 -20.23
N ARG A 105 -2.03 -9.98 -19.76
CA ARG A 105 -2.42 -11.27 -20.31
C ARG A 105 -2.69 -11.04 -21.79
N ARG A 106 -1.96 -11.72 -22.67
CA ARG A 106 -2.29 -11.73 -24.09
C ARG A 106 -3.75 -12.16 -24.20
N ALA A 107 -4.57 -11.30 -24.81
CA ALA A 107 -5.94 -11.66 -25.14
C ALA A 107 -5.85 -12.76 -26.21
N TYR A 108 -6.25 -13.97 -25.86
CA TYR A 108 -6.45 -15.02 -26.85
C TYR A 108 -7.85 -14.83 -27.41
N ILE A 109 -7.97 -14.87 -28.74
CA ILE A 109 -9.28 -14.96 -29.39
C ILE A 109 -9.84 -16.33 -29.01
N ARG A 110 -11.00 -16.34 -28.34
CA ARG A 110 -11.76 -17.58 -28.18
C ARG A 110 -12.37 -17.91 -29.53
N PHE A 111 -12.06 -19.09 -30.05
CA PHE A 111 -12.83 -19.70 -31.11
C PHE A 111 -13.52 -20.92 -30.49
N GLU A 112 -14.79 -21.10 -30.83
CA GLU A 112 -15.56 -22.28 -30.47
C GLU A 112 -15.73 -23.12 -31.73
N SER A 113 -15.57 -24.43 -31.58
CA SER A 113 -15.80 -25.40 -32.65
C SER A 113 -17.17 -26.04 -32.42
N GLU A 114 -17.94 -26.24 -33.49
CA GLU A 114 -19.22 -26.93 -33.41
C GLU A 114 -19.08 -28.36 -32.83
N PRO A 115 -20.12 -28.89 -32.16
CA PRO A 115 -20.12 -30.25 -31.65
C PRO A 115 -19.71 -31.26 -32.74
N GLY A 116 -18.81 -32.19 -32.40
CA GLY A 116 -18.33 -33.23 -33.31
C GLY A 116 -17.20 -32.82 -34.26
N HIS A 117 -16.81 -31.54 -34.34
CA HIS A 117 -15.70 -31.09 -35.20
C HIS A 117 -14.32 -31.13 -34.51
N GLN A 118 -14.29 -31.20 -33.17
CA GLN A 118 -13.05 -31.28 -32.42
C GLN A 118 -13.22 -32.20 -31.20
N CYS A 119 -12.33 -33.18 -31.06
CA CYS A 119 -12.18 -33.98 -29.85
C CYS A 119 -10.94 -33.47 -29.10
N GLN A 120 -11.10 -33.14 -27.82
CA GLN A 120 -9.98 -32.80 -26.95
C GLN A 120 -9.72 -34.03 -26.06
N ILE A 121 -8.59 -34.71 -26.29
CA ILE A 121 -8.15 -35.90 -25.56
C ILE A 121 -7.18 -35.49 -24.44
#